data_AF-A0A1Y2CLL7-F1
#
_entry.id   AF-A0A1Y2CLL7-F1
#
_cell.length_a   1.000
_cell.length_b   1.000
_cell.length_c   1.000
_cell.angle_alpha   90.00
_cell.angle_beta   90.00
_cell.angle_gamma   90.00
#
_symmetry.space_group_name_H-M   'P 1'
#
loop_
_entity.id
_entity.type
_entity.pdbx_description
1 polymer ?
#
loop_
_entity_poly.entity_id
_entity_poly.type
_entity_poly.pdbx_seq_one_letter_code
_entity_poly.pdbx_strand_id
1 'polypeptide(L)'
;KDWKNICDYPGCGRRFPKLANLKVHVSVHTGVRQFKCTYCPAAFTTRNRLTIHERNHTNEKPYVCNYPGCQYATKQKCGLTSHKLTH
;
A
#
# COMPACT_ATOMS: atom_id res chain seq x y z
N LYS A 1 9.10 1.70 -26.99
CA LYS A 1 9.08 1.51 -25.52
C LYS A 1 8.89 0.03 -25.23
N ASP A 2 9.97 -0.70 -25.01
CA ASP A 2 9.92 -2.14 -24.74
C ASP A 2 9.40 -2.38 -23.33
N TRP A 3 8.16 -2.85 -23.25
CA TRP A 3 7.54 -3.28 -22.01
C TRP A 3 8.17 -4.61 -21.59
N LYS A 4 9.37 -4.58 -21.00
CA LYS A 4 10.10 -5.79 -20.59
C LYS A 4 9.47 -6.53 -19.41
N ASN A 5 8.61 -5.89 -18.62
CA ASN A 5 7.98 -6.50 -17.45
C ASN A 5 6.56 -6.97 -17.80
N ILE A 6 6.45 -8.14 -18.41
CA ILE A 6 5.18 -8.79 -18.76
C ILE A 6 4.95 -9.96 -17.81
N CYS A 7 3.71 -10.14 -17.35
CA CYS A 7 3.30 -11.30 -16.57
C CYS A 7 3.19 -12.53 -17.48
N ASP A 8 3.91 -13.59 -17.11
CA ASP A 8 3.97 -14.88 -17.79
C ASP A 8 2.92 -15.89 -17.29
N TYR A 9 2.12 -15.53 -16.28
CA TYR A 9 1.06 -16.39 -15.78
C TYR A 9 0.04 -16.69 -16.89
N PRO A 10 -0.34 -17.97 -17.10
CA PRO A 10 -1.26 -18.36 -18.17
C PRO A 10 -2.52 -17.50 -18.19
N GLY A 11 -2.79 -16.87 -19.34
CA GLY A 11 -3.96 -16.00 -19.56
C GLY A 11 -3.88 -14.59 -18.96
N CYS A 12 -2.76 -14.19 -18.35
CA CYS A 12 -2.64 -12.85 -17.74
C CYS A 12 -2.08 -11.79 -18.70
N GLY A 13 -0.85 -11.96 -19.21
CA GLY A 13 -0.22 -11.07 -20.19
C GLY A 13 -0.08 -9.58 -19.79
N ARG A 14 -0.35 -9.23 -18.53
CA ARG A 14 -0.33 -7.84 -18.05
C ARG A 14 1.07 -7.25 -18.10
N ARG A 15 1.16 -5.98 -18.52
CA ARG A 15 2.41 -5.24 -18.67
C ARG A 15 2.59 -4.24 -17.56
N PHE A 16 3.80 -4.13 -17.03
CA PHE A 16 4.13 -3.24 -15.93
C PHE A 16 5.30 -2.31 -16.28
N PRO A 17 5.24 -1.04 -15.84
CA PRO A 17 6.32 -0.08 -16.08
C PRO A 17 7.59 -0.39 -15.28
N LYS A 18 7.47 -1.15 -14.18
CA LYS A 18 8.59 -1.50 -13.28
C LYS A 18 8.52 -2.98 -12.92
N LEU A 19 9.69 -3.64 -12.82
CA LEU A 19 9.81 -5.03 -12.39
C LEU A 19 9.22 -5.27 -10.99
N ALA A 20 9.39 -4.31 -10.08
CA ALA A 20 8.81 -4.40 -8.74
C ALA A 20 7.27 -4.53 -8.77
N ASN A 21 6.61 -3.82 -9.70
CA ASN A 21 5.15 -3.90 -9.84
C ASN A 21 4.72 -5.25 -10.41
N LEU A 22 5.49 -5.81 -11.35
CA LEU A 22 5.26 -7.17 -11.85
C LEU A 22 5.41 -8.20 -10.72
N LYS A 23 6.48 -8.14 -9.93
CA LYS A 23 6.70 -9.05 -8.79
C LYS A 23 5.54 -9.01 -7.78
N VAL A 24 5.06 -7.81 -7.46
CA VAL A 24 3.88 -7.64 -6.61
C VAL A 24 2.64 -8.22 -7.28
N HIS A 25 2.45 -8.01 -8.58
CA HIS A 25 1.31 -8.57 -9.30
C HIS A 25 1.30 -10.11 -9.30
N VAL A 26 2.45 -10.77 -9.45
CA VAL A 26 2.54 -12.24 -9.41
C VAL A 26 2.02 -12.83 -8.09
N SER A 27 2.08 -12.07 -6.98
CA SER A 27 1.46 -12.48 -5.71
C SER A 27 -0.05 -12.68 -5.78
N VAL A 28 -0.74 -12.06 -6.74
CA VAL A 28 -2.18 -12.22 -6.96
C VAL A 28 -2.49 -13.63 -7.49
N HIS A 29 -1.60 -14.18 -8.31
CA HIS A 29 -1.74 -15.52 -8.85
C HIS A 29 -1.32 -16.61 -7.87
N THR A 30 -0.21 -16.39 -7.16
CA THR A 30 0.38 -17.38 -6.26
C THR A 30 -0.20 -17.34 -4.85
N GLY A 31 -0.93 -16.28 -4.49
CA GLY A 31 -1.41 -16.03 -3.13
C GLY A 31 -0.29 -15.70 -2.12
N VAL A 32 0.97 -15.59 -2.56
CA VAL A 32 2.12 -15.42 -1.68
C VAL A 32 2.13 -14.03 -1.04
N ARG A 33 1.99 -13.97 0.28
CA ARG A 33 2.05 -12.75 1.09
C ARG A 33 3.34 -12.72 1.91
N GLN A 34 4.35 -12.03 1.40
CA GLN A 34 5.71 -12.05 1.95
C GLN A 34 5.88 -11.18 3.22
N PHE A 35 5.02 -10.19 3.42
CA PHE A 35 5.17 -9.19 4.47
C PHE A 35 4.24 -9.52 5.64
N LYS A 36 4.75 -10.20 6.66
CA LYS A 36 4.00 -10.61 7.84
C LYS A 36 3.92 -9.49 8.87
N CYS A 37 2.77 -9.36 9.52
CA CYS A 37 2.57 -8.47 10.64
C CYS A 37 3.27 -9.03 11.89
N THR A 38 3.83 -8.12 12.69
CA THR A 38 4.50 -8.45 13.94
C THR A 38 3.54 -8.60 15.12
N TYR A 39 2.33 -8.03 15.02
CA TYR A 39 1.32 -8.02 16.08
C TYR A 39 0.22 -9.08 15.90
N CYS A 40 0.03 -9.61 14.69
CA CYS A 40 -1.04 -10.57 14.40
C CYS A 40 -0.69 -11.48 13.21
N PRO A 41 -1.47 -12.54 12.94
CA PRO A 41 -1.20 -13.47 11.83
C PRO A 41 -1.37 -12.88 10.42
N ALA A 42 -1.74 -11.60 10.28
CA ALA A 42 -1.99 -10.98 8.98
C ALA A 42 -0.70 -10.89 8.14
N ALA A 43 -0.84 -11.11 6.83
CA ALA A 43 0.26 -10.96 5.88
C ALA A 43 -0.18 -10.18 4.63
N PHE A 44 0.78 -9.48 4.02
CA PHE A 44 0.55 -8.55 2.91
C PHE A 44 1.50 -8.83 1.74
N THR A 45 1.07 -8.40 0.56
CA THR A 45 1.84 -8.53 -0.69
C THR A 45 2.86 -7.41 -0.88
N THR A 46 2.75 -6.31 -0.13
CA THR A 46 3.68 -5.18 -0.18
C THR A 46 4.00 -4.65 1.22
N ARG A 47 5.23 -4.16 1.40
CA ARG A 47 5.68 -3.50 2.63
C ARG A 47 4.82 -2.30 3.00
N ASN A 48 4.45 -1.45 2.03
CA ASN A 48 3.62 -0.27 2.31
C ASN A 48 2.24 -0.63 2.89
N ARG A 49 1.63 -1.72 2.41
CA ARG A 49 0.35 -2.22 2.97
C ARG A 49 0.53 -2.76 4.39
N LEU A 50 1.63 -3.47 4.65
CA LEU A 50 1.99 -3.91 6.00
C LEU A 50 2.17 -2.71 6.94
N THR A 51 2.99 -1.72 6.56
CA THR A 51 3.24 -0.53 7.40
C THR A 51 1.96 0.22 7.74
N ILE A 52 1.07 0.42 6.77
CA ILE A 52 -0.25 1.04 7.02
C ILE A 52 -1.08 0.19 7.98
N HIS A 53 -1.05 -1.14 7.83
CA HIS A 53 -1.75 -2.05 8.74
C HIS A 53 -1.17 -2.00 10.16
N GLU A 54 0.14 -1.96 10.34
CA GLU A 54 0.79 -1.91 11.65
C GLU A 54 0.41 -0.66 12.45
N ARG A 55 0.13 0.46 11.77
CA ARG A 55 -0.44 1.67 12.40
C ARG A 55 -1.81 1.44 13.05
N ASN A 56 -2.50 0.34 12.74
CA ASN A 56 -3.72 -0.02 13.45
C ASN A 56 -3.45 -0.61 14.83
N HIS A 57 -2.29 -1.23 15.03
CA HIS A 57 -1.87 -1.73 16.34
C HIS A 57 -1.26 -0.62 17.18
N THR A 58 -0.41 0.21 16.58
CA THR A 58 0.30 1.29 17.31
C THR A 58 -0.51 2.56 17.48
N ASN A 59 -1.62 2.70 16.74
CA ASN A 59 -2.40 3.94 16.63
C ASN A 59 -1.62 5.17 16.13
N GLU A 60 -0.46 4.97 15.51
CA GLU A 60 0.33 6.04 14.91
C GLU A 60 -0.45 6.76 13.78
N LYS A 61 -0.55 8.10 13.88
CA LYS A 61 -1.23 8.97 12.91
C LYS A 61 -0.26 10.00 12.33
N PRO A 62 0.63 9.59 11.39
CA PRO A 62 1.71 10.45 10.91
C PRO A 62 1.24 11.55 9.95
N TYR A 63 0.01 11.48 9.44
CA TYR A 63 -0.51 12.47 8.50
C TYR A 63 -1.35 13.50 9.25
N VAL A 64 -0.72 14.60 9.62
CA VAL A 64 -1.32 15.71 10.38
C VAL A 64 -1.76 16.82 9.42
N CYS A 65 -2.92 17.41 9.69
CA CYS A 65 -3.41 18.60 8.99
C CYS A 65 -2.58 19.82 9.40
N ASN A 66 -2.22 20.67 8.44
CA ASN A 66 -1.45 21.89 8.67
C ASN A 66 -2.32 23.15 8.64
N TYR A 67 -3.64 23.01 8.56
CA TYR A 67 -4.54 24.15 8.62
C TYR A 67 -4.58 24.72 10.05
N PRO A 68 -4.48 26.06 10.23
CA PRO A 68 -4.48 26.66 11.56
C PRO A 68 -5.68 26.27 12.41
N GLY A 69 -5.44 25.84 13.66
CA GLY A 69 -6.50 25.40 14.58
C GLY A 69 -7.08 24.01 14.29
N CYS A 70 -6.68 23.34 13.21
CA CYS A 70 -7.14 21.99 12.90
C CYS A 70 -6.23 20.93 13.51
N GLN A 71 -6.78 20.10 14.40
CA GLN A 71 -6.05 19.01 15.07
C GLN A 71 -6.20 17.65 14.36
N TYR A 72 -6.72 17.64 13.13
CA TYR A 72 -6.95 16.39 12.41
C TYR A 72 -5.63 15.67 12.12
N ALA A 73 -5.59 14.38 12.49
CA ALA A 73 -4.50 13.49 12.14
C ALA A 73 -5.05 12.12 11.73
N THR A 74 -4.40 11.48 10.76
CA THR A 74 -4.85 10.19 10.22
C THR A 74 -3.69 9.24 9.95
N LYS A 75 -4.03 7.94 9.87
CA LYS A 75 -3.10 6.83 9.63
C LYS A 75 -2.65 6.73 8.16
N GLN A 76 -3.42 7.33 7.24
CA GLN A 76 -3.22 7.20 5.78
C GLN A 76 -3.25 8.54 5.04
N LYS A 77 -2.39 8.68 4.01
CA LYS A 77 -2.30 9.89 3.18
C LYS A 77 -3.62 10.26 2.51
N CYS A 78 -4.38 9.29 2.00
CA CYS A 78 -5.67 9.54 1.35
C CYS A 78 -6.67 10.21 2.30
N GLY A 79 -6.66 9.86 3.59
CA GLY A 79 -7.48 10.51 4.60
C GLY A 79 -7.14 11.99 4.75
N LEU A 80 -5.84 12.32 4.77
CA LEU A 80 -5.40 13.71 4.84
C LEU A 80 -5.75 14.46 3.54
N THR A 81 -5.55 13.84 2.37
CA THR A 81 -5.92 14.45 1.08
C THR A 81 -7.41 14.78 1.03
N SER A 82 -8.28 13.87 1.47
CA SER A 82 -9.72 14.13 1.50
C SER A 82 -10.09 15.17 2.55
N HIS A 83 -9.51 15.10 3.75
CA HIS A 83 -9.78 16.06 4.81
C HIS A 83 -9.36 17.48 4.43
N LYS A 84 -8.28 17.65 3.67
CA LYS A 84 -7.84 18.96 3.18
C LYS A 84 -8.89 19.69 2.34
N LEU A 85 -9.92 19.01 1.83
CA LEU A 85 -11.01 19.64 1.08
C LEU A 85 -12.11 20.24 1.98
N THR A 86 -12.05 20.01 3.30
CA THR A 86 -13.01 20.60 4.27
C THR A 86 -12.61 22.01 4.71
N HIS A 87 -11.50 22.52 4.19
CA HIS A 87 -10.96 23.86 4.37
C HIS A 87 -10.49 24.36 3.00
#